data_AF-A0A2V7KBA0-F1
#
_entry.id   AF-A0A2V7KBA0-F1
#
_cell.length_a   1.000
_cell.length_b   1.000
_cell.length_c   1.000
_cell.angle_alpha   90.00
_cell.angle_beta   90.00
_cell.angle_gamma   90.00
#
_symmetry.space_group_name_H-M   'P 1'
#
loop_
_entity.id
_entity.type
_entity.pdbx_description
1 polymer ?
#
loop_
_entity_poly.entity_id
_entity_poly.type
_entity_poly.pdbx_seq_one_letter_code
_entity_poly.pdbx_strand_id
1 'polypeptide(L)' 'MAAQLERLEQIVRRLEAPELDLDEALKLFEEGVERLRAARERLAQAELKVKKVLEHLDR' A
#
# COMPACT_ATOMS: atom_id res chain seq x y z
N MET A 1 -4.75 6.17 5.89
CA MET A 1 -4.34 5.83 4.51
C MET A 1 -3.26 6.76 3.99
N ALA A 2 -3.39 8.08 4.17
CA ALA A 2 -2.39 9.07 3.72
C ALA A 2 -0.93 8.71 4.07
N ALA A 3 -0.63 8.41 5.34
CA ALA A 3 0.73 8.08 5.78
C ALA A 3 1.32 6.79 5.16
N GLN A 4 0.49 5.86 4.67
CA GLN A 4 0.99 4.65 3.98
C GLN A 4 1.34 4.95 2.52
N LEU A 5 0.59 5.84 1.88
CA LEU A 5 0.85 6.29 0.53
C LEU A 5 2.11 7.16 0.49
N GLU A 6 2.25 8.06 1.45
CA GLU A 6 3.42 8.95 1.59
C GLU A 6 4.73 8.16 1.71
N ARG A 7 4.74 7.07 2.48
CA ARG A 7 5.92 6.21 2.57
C ARG A 7 6.19 5.44 1.27
N LEU A 8 5.15 5.02 0.56
CA LEU A 8 5.32 4.37 -0.75
C LEU A 8 5.94 5.34 -1.77
N GLU A 9 5.50 6.60 -1.77
CA GLU A 9 6.07 7.67 -2.61
C GLU A 9 7.53 7.94 -2.24
N GLN A 10 7.88 7.95 -0.95
CA GLN A 10 9.27 8.08 -0.51
C GLN A 10 10.14 6.90 -0.99
N ILE A 11 9.62 5.67 -0.93
CA ILE A 11 10.29 4.47 -1.44
C ILE A 11 10.55 4.62 -2.94
N VAL A 12 9.55 5.02 -3.73
CA VAL A 12 9.69 5.23 -5.18
C VAL A 12 10.77 6.28 -5.48
N ARG A 13 10.71 7.44 -4.82
CA ARG A 13 11.73 8.50 -5.00
C ARG A 13 13.14 8.03 -4.64
N ARG A 14 13.26 7.16 -3.64
CA ARG A 14 14.56 6.61 -3.23
C ARG A 14 15.08 5.58 -4.23
N LEU A 15 14.20 4.73 -4.76
CA LEU A 15 14.51 3.76 -5.82
C LEU A 15 14.95 4.41 -7.14
N GLU A 16 14.49 5.63 -7.42
CA GLU A 16 14.90 6.42 -8.59
C GLU A 16 16.24 7.16 -8.38
N ALA A 17 16.81 7.11 -7.17
CA ALA A 17 18.05 7.82 -6.89
C ALA A 17 19.25 7.12 -7.58
N PRO A 18 20.08 7.86 -8.32
CA PRO A 18 21.17 7.29 -9.13
C PRO A 18 22.33 6.70 -8.31
N GLU A 19 22.39 7.00 -7.01
CA GLU A 19 23.43 6.57 -6.07
C GLU A 19 22.93 5.52 -5.07
N LEU A 20 21.80 4.86 -5.38
CA LEU A 20 21.25 3.79 -4.57
C LEU A 20 22.02 2.48 -4.77
N ASP A 21 22.51 1.92 -3.66
CA ASP A 21 23.15 0.60 -3.67
C ASP A 21 22.11 -0.52 -3.83
N LEU A 22 22.51 -1.63 -4.46
CA LEU A 22 21.65 -2.78 -4.74
C LEU A 22 21.01 -3.37 -3.47
N ASP A 23 21.75 -3.45 -2.36
CA ASP A 23 21.22 -3.99 -1.10
C ASP A 23 20.15 -3.06 -0.49
N GLU A 24 20.33 -1.74 -0.64
CA GLU A 24 19.34 -0.74 -0.21
C GLU A 24 18.11 -0.79 -1.13
N ALA A 25 18.31 -0.96 -2.44
CA ALA A 25 17.24 -1.12 -3.42
C ALA A 25 16.37 -2.34 -3.14
N LEU A 26 16.97 -3.49 -2.83
CA LEU A 26 16.24 -4.72 -2.48
C LEU A 26 15.39 -4.53 -1.24
N LYS A 27 15.94 -3.93 -0.17
CA LYS A 27 15.20 -3.65 1.07
C LYS A 27 14.02 -2.72 0.84
N LEU A 28 14.22 -1.65 0.06
CA LEU A 28 13.17 -0.68 -0.27
C LEU A 28 12.07 -1.31 -1.11
N PHE A 29 12.44 -2.18 -2.06
CA PHE A 29 11.50 -2.91 -2.88
C PHE A 29 10.63 -3.86 -2.05
N GLU A 30 11.25 -4.67 -1.18
CA GLU A 30 10.53 -5.56 -0.24
C GLU A 30 9.57 -4.76 0.67
N GLU A 31 10.03 -3.64 1.22
CA GLU A 31 9.19 -2.75 2.03
C GLU A 31 7.99 -2.23 1.22
N GLY A 32 8.21 -1.85 -0.04
CA GLY A 32 7.16 -1.37 -0.94
C GLY A 32 6.11 -2.44 -1.24
N VAL A 33 6.53 -3.68 -1.51
CA VAL A 33 5.64 -4.82 -1.79
C VAL A 33 4.75 -5.15 -0.60
N GLU A 34 5.34 -5.24 0.60
CA GLU A 34 4.57 -5.53 1.82
C GLU A 34 3.55 -4.44 2.14
N ARG A 35 3.93 -3.17 1.96
CA ARG A 35 2.99 -2.04 2.13
C ARG A 35 1.85 -2.09 1.13
N LEU A 36 2.13 -2.37 -0.14
CA LEU A 36 1.12 -2.49 -1.18
C LEU A 36 0.14 -3.63 -0.86
N ARG A 37 0.65 -4.77 -0.36
CA ARG A 37 -0.16 -5.90 0.06
C ARG A 37 -1.11 -5.53 1.20
N ALA A 38 -0.59 -4.87 2.25
CA ALA A 38 -1.39 -4.42 3.39
C ALA A 38 -2.46 -3.39 2.99
N ALA A 39 -2.14 -2.47 2.06
CA ALA A 39 -3.10 -1.51 1.54
C ALA A 39 -4.25 -2.18 0.78
N ARG A 40 -3.94 -3.15 -0.09
CA ARG A 40 -4.95 -3.93 -0.83
C ARG A 40 -5.87 -4.71 0.11
N GLU A 41 -5.33 -5.34 1.14
CA GLU A 41 -6.12 -6.09 2.10
C GLU A 41 -7.10 -5.19 2.87
N ARG A 42 -6.63 -4.02 3.32
CA ARG A 42 -7.51 -3.04 3.97
C ARG A 42 -8.59 -2.50 3.05
N LEU A 43 -8.27 -2.28 1.77
CA LEU A 43 -9.26 -1.86 0.77
C LEU A 43 -10.34 -2.92 0.61
N ALA A 44 -9.95 -4.18 0.42
CA ALA A 44 -10.90 -5.30 0.31
C ALA A 44 -11.80 -5.43 1.56
N GLN A 45 -11.25 -5.23 2.76
CA GLN A 45 -12.04 -5.22 3.99
C GLN A 45 -13.02 -4.04 4.06
N ALA A 46 -12.63 -2.87 3.56
CA ALA A 46 -13.51 -1.70 3.48
C ALA A 46 -14.65 -1.93 2.47
N GLU A 47 -14.35 -2.47 1.29
CA GLU A 47 -15.35 -2.83 0.27
C GLU A 47 -16.35 -3.85 0.80
N LEU A 48 -15.88 -4.89 1.51
CA LEU A 48 -16.75 -5.87 2.18
C LEU A 48 -17.69 -5.23 3.20
N LYS A 49 -17.19 -4.27 3.99
CA LYS A 49 -18.04 -3.54 4.95
C LYS A 49 -19.10 -2.71 4.25
N VAL A 50 -18.73 -1.99 3.20
CA VAL A 50 -19.67 -1.19 2.40
C VAL A 50 -20.76 -2.09 1.80
N LYS A 51 -20.36 -3.21 1.18
CA LYS A 51 -21.30 -4.17 0.60
C LYS A 51 -22.29 -4.69 1.63
N LYS A 52 -21.82 -5.08 2.82
CA LYS A 52 -22.70 -5.51 3.91
C LYS A 52 -23.69 -4.43 4.32
N VAL A 53 -23.27 -3.17 4.43
CA VAL A 53 -24.17 -2.07 4.79
C VAL A 53 -25.26 -1.89 3.74
N LEU A 54 -24.90 -1.92 2.45
CA LEU A 54 -25.86 -1.83 1.35
C LEU A 54 -26.87 -3.00 1.35
N GLU A 55 -26.39 -4.24 1.54
CA GLU A 55 -27.26 -5.43 1.66
C GLU A 55 -28.27 -5.33 2.82
N HIS A 56 -27.96 -4.60 3.89
CA HIS A 56 -28.89 -4.36 5.00
C HIS A 56 -29.88 -3.21 4.73
N LEU A 57 -29.54 -2.26 3.86
CA LEU A 57 -30.41 -1.12 3.50
C LEU A 57 -31.45 -1.49 2.44
N ASP A 58 -31.14 -2.47 1.59
CA ASP A 58 -32.03 -2.97 0.53
C ASP A 58 -33.05 -4.02 1.04
N ARG A 59 -33.10 -4.27 2.36
CA ARG A 59 -33.98 -5.24 3.03
C ARG A 59 -35.10 -4.56 3.79
#